data_AF-A0A4R4EQI9-F1
#
_entry.id   AF-A0A4R4EQI9-F1
#
_cell.length_a   1.000
_cell.length_b   1.000
_cell.length_c   1.000
_cell.angle_alpha   90.00
_cell.angle_beta   90.00
_cell.angle_gamma   90.00
#
_symmetry.space_group_name_H-M   'P 1'
#
loop_
_entity.id
_entity.type
_entity.pdbx_description
1 polymer ?
#
loop_
_entity_poly.entity_id
_entity_poly.type
_entity_poly.pdbx_seq_one_letter_code
_entity_poly.pdbx_strand_id
1 'polypeptide(L)'
;MITTIKQNDLKSNQLSWLCIEPMLLAVRGKDFAAKTEMYKQLNEGQQALYLFYAFHNHVNSTSELYWFAAYYITEMKAWDGIIHGLRYFKDLKLIELLEQVKLAIEQRNKVNDEWSQASPTDLDKDEELRMTMQEFYTSYQSLSTKSINQMNQWIINHPEEYFVIE
;
A
#
# COMPACT_ATOMS: atom_id res chain seq x y z
N MET A 1 -13.65 -2.35 -12.18
CA MET A 1 -13.26 -2.43 -13.60
C MET A 1 -12.51 -3.72 -13.85
N ILE A 2 -13.00 -4.56 -14.75
CA ILE A 2 -12.43 -5.89 -15.00
C ILE A 2 -11.23 -5.80 -15.95
N THR A 3 -10.12 -6.47 -15.59
CA THR A 3 -8.91 -6.56 -16.42
C THR A 3 -8.91 -7.86 -17.22
N THR A 4 -8.38 -7.85 -18.44
CA THR A 4 -8.14 -9.09 -19.19
C THR A 4 -6.75 -9.64 -18.84
N ILE A 5 -6.66 -10.91 -18.43
CA ILE A 5 -5.39 -11.58 -18.14
C ILE A 5 -5.22 -12.85 -18.98
N LYS A 6 -3.98 -13.29 -19.18
CA LYS A 6 -3.70 -14.54 -19.90
C LYS A 6 -3.90 -15.73 -18.99
N GLN A 7 -4.31 -16.87 -19.54
CA GLN A 7 -4.45 -18.13 -18.80
C GLN A 7 -3.19 -18.51 -18.00
N ASN A 8 -2.00 -18.22 -18.54
CA ASN A 8 -0.73 -18.52 -17.88
C ASN A 8 -0.46 -17.64 -16.65
N ASP A 9 -1.06 -16.46 -16.58
CA ASP A 9 -0.85 -15.49 -15.50
C ASP A 9 -1.60 -15.89 -14.21
N LEU A 10 -2.56 -16.82 -14.29
CA LEU A 10 -3.27 -17.37 -13.13
C LEU A 10 -2.32 -18.03 -12.11
N LYS A 11 -1.14 -18.46 -12.55
CA LYS A 11 -0.10 -19.06 -11.70
C LYS A 11 0.96 -18.04 -11.26
N SER A 12 0.84 -16.79 -11.69
CA SER A 12 1.80 -15.74 -11.37
C SER A 12 1.69 -15.35 -9.89
N ASN A 13 2.84 -15.14 -9.25
CA ASN A 13 2.90 -14.48 -7.94
C ASN A 13 2.58 -12.98 -8.01
N GLN A 14 2.34 -12.45 -9.20
CA GLN A 14 1.94 -11.07 -9.47
C GLN A 14 0.49 -10.94 -9.93
N LEU A 15 -0.34 -11.97 -9.76
CA LEU A 15 -1.74 -11.93 -10.25
C LEU A 15 -2.52 -10.70 -9.74
N SER A 16 -2.41 -10.40 -8.45
CA SER A 16 -3.04 -9.23 -7.83
C SER A 16 -2.52 -7.91 -8.38
N TRP A 17 -1.22 -7.82 -8.68
CA TRP A 17 -0.63 -6.68 -9.38
C TRP A 17 -1.21 -6.54 -10.79
N LEU A 18 -1.22 -7.62 -11.57
CA LEU A 18 -1.74 -7.63 -12.95
C LEU A 18 -3.20 -7.18 -13.03
N CYS A 19 -4.00 -7.48 -12.00
CA CYS A 19 -5.39 -7.06 -11.95
C CYS A 19 -5.57 -5.54 -11.77
N ILE A 20 -4.60 -4.83 -11.20
CA ILE A 20 -4.72 -3.40 -10.84
C ILE A 20 -3.73 -2.47 -11.53
N GLU A 21 -2.62 -3.00 -12.06
CA GLU A 21 -1.59 -2.27 -12.78
C GLU A 21 -2.17 -1.32 -13.85
N PRO A 22 -3.12 -1.76 -14.72
CA PRO A 22 -3.65 -0.87 -15.76
C PRO A 22 -4.29 0.40 -15.18
N MET A 23 -4.98 0.29 -14.04
CA MET A 23 -5.65 1.40 -13.38
C MET A 23 -4.64 2.39 -12.78
N LEU A 24 -3.58 1.87 -12.16
CA LEU A 24 -2.50 2.71 -11.61
C LEU A 24 -1.71 3.42 -12.73
N LEU A 25 -1.42 2.73 -13.83
CA LEU A 25 -0.77 3.32 -14.99
C LEU A 25 -1.64 4.38 -15.67
N ALA A 26 -2.95 4.15 -15.78
CA ALA A 26 -3.90 5.07 -16.41
C ALA A 26 -3.99 6.45 -15.72
N VAL A 27 -3.58 6.55 -14.45
CA VAL A 27 -3.60 7.81 -13.67
C VAL A 27 -2.21 8.29 -13.24
N ARG A 28 -1.15 7.64 -13.73
CA ARG A 28 0.22 8.07 -13.48
C ARG A 28 0.45 9.48 -14.03
N GLY A 29 1.00 10.36 -13.20
CA GLY A 29 1.25 11.77 -13.56
C GLY A 29 0.00 12.65 -13.68
N LYS A 30 -1.20 12.09 -13.49
CA LYS A 30 -2.44 12.87 -13.43
C LYS A 30 -2.64 13.51 -12.06
N ASP A 31 -3.51 14.51 -12.02
CA ASP A 31 -3.87 15.21 -10.79
C ASP A 31 -4.70 14.32 -9.83
N PHE A 32 -4.97 14.85 -8.64
CA PHE A 32 -5.72 14.14 -7.61
C PHE A 32 -7.18 13.89 -8.00
N ALA A 33 -7.77 14.78 -8.80
CA ALA A 33 -9.16 14.65 -9.26
C ALA A 33 -9.32 13.42 -10.17
N ALA A 34 -8.45 13.28 -11.17
CA ALA A 34 -8.43 12.12 -12.06
C ALA A 34 -8.16 10.80 -11.33
N LYS A 35 -7.24 10.80 -10.34
CA LYS A 35 -6.98 9.62 -9.49
C LYS A 35 -8.21 9.23 -8.68
N THR A 36 -8.91 10.21 -8.10
CA THR A 36 -10.12 10.00 -7.30
C THR A 36 -11.26 9.47 -8.17
N GLU A 37 -11.43 9.99 -9.37
CA GLU A 37 -12.46 9.52 -10.31
C GLU A 37 -12.24 8.07 -10.72
N MET A 38 -10.99 7.69 -11.03
CA MET A 38 -10.59 6.31 -11.29
C MET A 38 -10.90 5.41 -10.10
N TYR A 39 -10.45 5.80 -8.90
CA TYR A 39 -10.64 5.03 -7.67
C TYR A 39 -12.12 4.75 -7.36
N LYS A 40 -13.01 5.73 -7.59
CA LYS A 40 -14.46 5.58 -7.38
C LYS A 40 -15.14 4.58 -8.32
N GLN A 41 -14.52 4.24 -9.45
CA GLN A 41 -15.04 3.24 -10.40
C GLN A 41 -14.63 1.80 -10.05
N LEU A 42 -13.76 1.64 -9.05
CA LEU A 42 -13.28 0.34 -8.58
C LEU A 42 -14.28 -0.24 -7.57
N ASN A 43 -14.44 -1.57 -7.57
CA ASN A 43 -15.12 -2.26 -6.47
C ASN A 43 -14.22 -2.29 -5.22
N GLU A 44 -14.77 -2.73 -4.08
CA GLU A 44 -14.07 -2.72 -2.79
C GLU A 44 -12.73 -3.46 -2.84
N GLY A 45 -12.71 -4.66 -3.41
CA GLY A 45 -11.48 -5.45 -3.58
C GLY A 45 -10.42 -4.77 -4.46
N GLN A 46 -10.83 -4.13 -5.55
CA GLN A 46 -9.93 -3.37 -6.43
C GLN A 46 -9.43 -2.08 -5.78
N GLN A 47 -10.27 -1.39 -5.00
CA GLN A 47 -9.87 -0.22 -4.20
C GLN A 47 -8.80 -0.60 -3.19
N ALA A 48 -8.97 -1.77 -2.54
CA ALA A 48 -7.99 -2.32 -1.61
C ALA A 48 -6.63 -2.58 -2.29
N LEU A 49 -6.64 -3.27 -3.45
CA LEU A 49 -5.41 -3.48 -4.25
C LEU A 49 -4.79 -2.15 -4.70
N TYR A 50 -5.62 -1.21 -5.15
CA TYR A 50 -5.16 0.08 -5.67
C TYR A 50 -4.36 0.85 -4.62
N LEU A 51 -4.91 1.02 -3.41
CA LEU A 51 -4.22 1.74 -2.35
C LEU A 51 -3.01 0.97 -1.82
N PHE A 52 -3.13 -0.36 -1.68
CA PHE A 52 -2.01 -1.20 -1.27
C PHE A 52 -0.84 -1.05 -2.23
N TYR A 53 -1.04 -1.22 -3.54
CA TYR A 53 0.03 -1.11 -4.53
C TYR A 53 0.51 0.33 -4.78
N ALA A 54 -0.37 1.33 -4.66
CA ALA A 54 0.02 2.73 -4.73
C ALA A 54 1.01 3.09 -3.61
N PHE A 55 0.88 2.48 -2.42
CA PHE A 55 1.85 2.61 -1.34
C PHE A 55 3.04 1.67 -1.51
N HIS A 56 2.79 0.37 -1.69
CA HIS A 56 3.79 -0.68 -1.71
C HIS A 56 4.87 -0.47 -2.76
N ASN A 57 4.50 -0.03 -3.98
CA ASN A 57 5.45 0.17 -5.07
C ASN A 57 6.47 1.30 -4.82
N HIS A 58 6.22 2.14 -3.81
CA HIS A 58 7.14 3.19 -3.40
C HIS A 58 8.10 2.77 -2.28
N VAL A 59 7.81 1.67 -1.58
CA VAL A 59 8.53 1.28 -0.36
C VAL A 59 9.63 0.26 -0.70
N ASN A 60 10.77 0.75 -1.20
CA ASN A 60 11.93 -0.09 -1.57
C ASN A 60 13.11 0.03 -0.58
N SER A 61 12.98 0.87 0.44
CA SER A 61 13.99 1.11 1.46
C SER A 61 13.35 1.57 2.78
N THR A 62 14.14 1.54 3.85
CA THR A 62 13.74 2.05 5.17
C THR A 62 13.32 3.52 5.13
N SER A 63 14.09 4.36 4.42
CA SER A 63 13.79 5.79 4.27
C SER A 63 12.51 6.02 3.47
N GLU A 64 12.25 5.22 2.44
CA GLU A 64 11.00 5.29 1.68
C GLU A 64 9.81 4.80 2.50
N LEU A 65 9.94 3.73 3.31
CA LEU A 65 8.87 3.32 4.22
C LEU A 65 8.49 4.49 5.14
N TYR A 66 9.47 5.10 5.79
CA TYR A 66 9.25 6.25 6.68
C TYR A 66 8.58 7.42 5.95
N TRP A 67 9.16 7.84 4.83
CA TRP A 67 8.71 9.04 4.13
C TRP A 67 7.33 8.85 3.47
N PHE A 68 7.11 7.74 2.77
CA PHE A 68 5.81 7.49 2.14
C PHE A 68 4.72 7.19 3.17
N ALA A 69 5.02 6.52 4.29
CA ALA A 69 4.02 6.35 5.34
C ALA A 69 3.59 7.71 5.90
N ALA A 70 4.53 8.60 6.22
CA ALA A 70 4.23 9.95 6.67
C ALA A 70 3.39 10.72 5.63
N TYR A 71 3.78 10.68 4.35
CA TYR A 71 3.04 11.31 3.25
C TYR A 71 1.60 10.78 3.11
N TYR A 72 1.40 9.46 3.25
CA TYR A 72 0.07 8.86 3.18
C TYR A 72 -0.81 9.17 4.39
N ILE A 73 -0.21 9.41 5.56
CA ILE A 73 -0.90 9.83 6.77
C ILE A 73 -1.31 11.30 6.67
N THR A 74 -0.41 12.20 6.26
CA THR A 74 -0.63 13.66 6.38
C THR A 74 -1.20 14.29 5.12
N GLU A 75 -0.53 14.11 3.99
CA GLU A 75 -0.81 14.83 2.75
C GLU A 75 -1.93 14.16 1.95
N MET A 76 -1.77 12.85 1.68
CA MET A 76 -2.76 12.10 0.91
C MET A 76 -4.00 11.73 1.72
N LYS A 77 -3.86 11.63 3.05
CA LYS A 77 -4.91 11.20 3.98
C LYS A 77 -5.57 9.88 3.56
N ALA A 78 -4.75 8.96 3.06
CA ALA A 78 -5.19 7.69 2.48
C ALA A 78 -4.76 6.47 3.33
N TRP A 79 -4.08 6.70 4.46
CA TRP A 79 -3.60 5.65 5.35
C TRP A 79 -4.71 4.71 5.83
N ASP A 80 -5.82 5.25 6.31
CA ASP A 80 -6.96 4.45 6.78
C ASP A 80 -7.57 3.61 5.65
N GLY A 81 -7.48 4.08 4.40
CA GLY A 81 -7.89 3.32 3.21
C GLY A 81 -6.98 2.12 2.94
N ILE A 82 -5.67 2.23 3.18
CA ILE A 82 -4.73 1.09 3.12
C ILE A 82 -5.10 0.06 4.20
N ILE A 83 -5.28 0.51 5.44
CA ILE A 83 -5.65 -0.36 6.56
C ILE A 83 -6.99 -1.06 6.30
N HIS A 84 -7.97 -0.33 5.78
CA HIS A 84 -9.26 -0.90 5.39
C HIS A 84 -9.10 -1.96 4.28
N GLY A 85 -8.29 -1.68 3.26
CA GLY A 85 -8.02 -2.63 2.18
C GLY A 85 -7.32 -3.91 2.66
N LEU A 86 -6.37 -3.80 3.59
CA LEU A 86 -5.76 -4.99 4.21
C LEU A 86 -6.78 -5.78 5.04
N ARG A 87 -7.74 -5.10 5.67
CA ARG A 87 -8.81 -5.74 6.43
C ARG A 87 -9.78 -6.49 5.53
N TYR A 88 -10.08 -5.97 4.34
CA TYR A 88 -10.84 -6.69 3.30
C TYR A 88 -10.21 -8.05 3.01
N PHE A 89 -8.89 -8.07 2.81
CA PHE A 89 -8.14 -9.32 2.59
C PHE A 89 -7.86 -10.11 3.86
N LYS A 90 -8.30 -9.66 5.05
CA LYS A 90 -8.08 -10.30 6.36
C LYS A 90 -6.62 -10.40 6.78
N ASP A 91 -5.78 -9.44 6.37
CA ASP A 91 -4.37 -9.41 6.72
C ASP A 91 -4.10 -8.62 8.00
N LEU A 92 -4.42 -9.25 9.14
CA LEU A 92 -4.27 -8.62 10.46
C LEU A 92 -2.81 -8.34 10.82
N LYS A 93 -1.86 -9.13 10.32
CA LYS A 93 -0.43 -9.00 10.69
C LYS A 93 0.21 -7.79 10.04
N LEU A 94 -0.07 -7.57 8.76
CA LEU A 94 0.44 -6.37 8.10
C LEU A 94 -0.23 -5.11 8.66
N ILE A 95 -1.53 -5.18 9.01
CA ILE A 95 -2.22 -4.07 9.69
C ILE A 95 -1.50 -3.72 11.00
N GLU A 96 -1.22 -4.71 11.86
CA GLU A 96 -0.54 -4.47 13.14
C GLU A 96 0.81 -3.77 12.95
N LEU A 97 1.62 -4.22 11.98
CA LEU A 97 2.90 -3.58 11.67
C LEU A 97 2.70 -2.14 11.18
N LEU A 98 1.76 -1.90 10.26
CA LEU A 98 1.52 -0.56 9.72
C LEU A 98 1.01 0.40 10.80
N GLU A 99 0.18 -0.05 11.74
CA GLU A 99 -0.22 0.78 12.88
C GLU A 99 0.97 1.12 13.79
N GLN A 100 1.91 0.19 14.00
CA GLN A 100 3.17 0.48 14.72
C GLN A 100 4.02 1.52 13.99
N VAL A 101 4.11 1.42 12.66
CA VAL A 101 4.80 2.42 11.82
C VAL A 101 4.13 3.79 11.98
N LYS A 102 2.79 3.86 11.91
CA LYS A 102 2.03 5.11 12.09
C LYS A 102 2.32 5.72 13.46
N LEU A 103 2.28 4.92 14.53
CA LEU A 103 2.56 5.39 15.89
C LEU A 103 3.97 5.97 16.03
N ALA A 104 4.99 5.32 15.47
CA ALA A 104 6.36 5.84 15.51
C ALA A 104 6.50 7.18 14.74
N ILE A 105 5.84 7.29 13.60
CA ILE A 105 5.82 8.54 12.81
C ILE A 105 5.08 9.65 13.55
N GLU A 106 3.94 9.35 14.18
CA GLU A 106 3.18 10.30 14.99
C GLU A 106 4.00 10.79 16.18
N GLN A 107 4.63 9.88 16.94
CA GLN A 107 5.48 10.25 18.08
C GLN A 107 6.63 11.17 17.69
N ARG A 108 7.20 10.97 16.49
CA ARG A 108 8.32 11.76 16.01
C ARG A 108 7.92 13.10 15.41
N ASN A 109 6.82 13.12 14.66
CA ASN A 109 6.47 14.22 13.76
C ASN A 109 5.24 15.02 14.20
N LYS A 110 4.57 14.64 15.29
CA LYS A 110 3.36 15.32 15.74
C LYS A 110 3.57 15.91 17.14
N VAL A 111 3.45 17.24 17.24
CA VAL A 111 3.55 17.98 18.51
C VAL A 111 2.32 18.88 18.64
N ASN A 112 1.57 18.76 19.74
CA ASN A 112 0.35 19.56 19.98
C ASN A 112 -0.66 19.54 18.81
N ASP A 113 -0.84 18.38 18.18
CA ASP A 113 -1.65 18.18 16.98
C ASP A 113 -1.16 18.82 15.67
N GLU A 114 0.01 19.47 15.68
CA GLU A 114 0.66 19.98 14.49
C GLU A 114 1.70 18.98 13.95
N TRP A 115 1.69 18.77 12.64
CA TRP A 115 2.61 17.87 11.96
C TRP A 115 3.84 18.63 11.44
N SER A 116 5.03 18.15 11.79
CA SER A 116 6.26 18.51 11.11
C SER A 116 6.40 17.74 9.80
N GLN A 117 7.00 18.39 8.80
CA GLN A 117 7.29 17.75 7.54
C GLN A 117 8.34 16.65 7.72
N ALA A 118 7.95 15.39 7.48
CA ALA A 118 8.88 14.27 7.46
C ALA A 118 9.82 14.35 6.26
N SER A 119 11.09 14.05 6.49
CA SER A 119 12.14 14.01 5.46
C SER A 119 12.90 12.68 5.53
N PRO A 120 13.29 12.08 4.40
CA PRO A 120 14.15 10.89 4.40
C PRO A 120 15.43 11.05 5.25
N THR A 121 15.96 12.27 5.34
CA THR A 121 17.17 12.61 6.11
C THR A 121 16.95 12.71 7.61
N ASP A 122 15.71 12.57 8.10
CA ASP A 122 15.44 12.48 9.54
C ASP A 122 16.11 11.25 10.14
N LEU A 123 16.15 10.14 9.39
CA LEU A 123 16.79 8.90 9.81
C LEU A 123 18.31 9.03 9.93
N ASP A 124 18.94 9.97 9.21
CA ASP A 124 20.39 10.19 9.31
C ASP A 124 20.77 10.92 10.61
N LYS A 125 19.80 11.61 11.23
CA LYS A 125 20.00 12.48 12.40
C LYS A 125 19.48 11.88 13.69
N ASP A 126 18.72 10.79 13.60
CA ASP A 126 18.01 10.16 14.70
C ASP A 126 18.23 8.64 14.63
N GLU A 127 19.24 8.17 15.37
CA GLU A 127 19.67 6.77 15.35
C GLU A 127 18.59 5.81 15.88
N GLU A 128 17.84 6.23 16.90
CA GLU A 128 16.77 5.42 17.49
C GLU A 128 15.61 5.23 16.50
N LEU A 129 15.20 6.32 15.86
CA LEU A 129 14.20 6.27 14.78
C LEU A 129 14.68 5.41 13.62
N ARG A 130 15.94 5.54 13.22
CA ARG A 130 16.54 4.75 12.14
C ARG A 130 16.50 3.26 12.43
N MET A 131 16.92 2.84 13.62
CA MET A 131 16.89 1.43 14.03
C MET A 131 15.45 0.90 14.06
N THR A 132 14.53 1.65 14.66
CA THR A 132 13.11 1.28 14.75
C THR A 132 12.49 1.10 13.35
N MET A 133 12.69 2.08 12.47
CA MET A 133 12.18 2.00 11.09
C MET A 133 12.83 0.86 10.29
N GLN A 134 14.10 0.54 10.57
CA GLN A 134 14.78 -0.57 9.91
C GLN A 134 14.17 -1.92 10.29
N GLU A 135 13.82 -2.12 11.57
CA GLU A 135 13.12 -3.33 12.03
C GLU A 135 11.73 -3.43 11.41
N PHE A 136 11.00 -2.32 11.32
CA PHE A 136 9.72 -2.27 10.63
C PHE A 136 9.85 -2.59 9.15
N TYR A 137 10.86 -2.06 8.46
CA TYR A 137 11.06 -2.32 7.04
C TYR A 137 11.39 -3.80 6.78
N THR A 138 12.26 -4.41 7.57
CA THR A 138 12.55 -5.85 7.47
C THR A 138 11.29 -6.69 7.68
N SER A 139 10.46 -6.34 8.67
CA SER A 139 9.18 -7.01 8.92
C SER A 139 8.19 -6.80 7.77
N TYR A 140 8.13 -5.58 7.24
CA TYR A 140 7.27 -5.19 6.12
C TYR A 140 7.58 -6.00 4.87
N GLN A 141 8.85 -6.22 4.52
CA GLN A 141 9.23 -7.02 3.36
C GLN A 141 8.68 -8.45 3.45
N SER A 142 8.80 -9.09 4.62
CA SER A 142 8.28 -10.45 4.82
C SER A 142 6.75 -10.49 4.81
N LEU A 143 6.11 -9.54 5.51
CA LEU A 143 4.65 -9.49 5.64
C LEU A 143 3.98 -9.13 4.32
N SER A 144 4.42 -8.08 3.63
CA SER A 144 3.87 -7.68 2.33
C SER A 144 3.94 -8.79 1.28
N THR A 145 5.02 -9.58 1.26
CA THR A 145 5.10 -10.77 0.39
C THR A 145 4.01 -11.79 0.71
N LYS A 146 3.73 -12.03 1.99
CA LYS A 146 2.64 -12.93 2.43
C LYS A 146 1.27 -12.32 2.08
N SER A 147 1.10 -11.01 2.25
CA SER A 147 -0.11 -10.27 1.87
C SER A 147 -0.41 -10.43 0.39
N ILE A 148 0.59 -10.23 -0.48
CA ILE A 148 0.45 -10.38 -1.94
C ILE A 148 0.03 -11.81 -2.28
N ASN A 149 0.64 -12.83 -1.66
CA ASN A 149 0.23 -14.21 -1.87
C ASN A 149 -1.23 -14.44 -1.44
N GLN A 150 -1.65 -13.87 -0.31
CA GLN A 150 -3.03 -13.95 0.16
C GLN A 150 -4.02 -13.24 -0.78
N MET A 151 -3.65 -12.07 -1.30
CA MET A 151 -4.42 -11.33 -2.30
C MET A 151 -4.54 -12.14 -3.60
N ASN A 152 -3.44 -12.76 -4.07
CA ASN A 152 -3.47 -13.63 -5.24
C ASN A 152 -4.45 -14.80 -5.04
N GLN A 153 -4.40 -15.47 -3.89
CA GLN A 153 -5.33 -16.57 -3.58
C GLN A 153 -6.78 -16.09 -3.48
N TRP A 154 -7.01 -14.90 -2.91
CA TRP A 154 -8.34 -14.31 -2.85
C TRP A 154 -8.91 -14.09 -4.25
N ILE A 155 -8.13 -13.49 -5.14
CA ILE A 155 -8.51 -13.17 -6.50
C ILE A 155 -8.81 -14.43 -7.32
N ILE A 156 -8.03 -15.50 -7.14
CA ILE A 156 -8.30 -16.80 -7.77
C ILE A 156 -9.66 -17.35 -7.38
N ASN A 157 -10.10 -17.10 -6.15
CA ASN A 157 -11.38 -17.59 -5.63
C ASN A 157 -12.57 -16.68 -5.93
N HIS A 158 -12.34 -15.46 -6.45
CA HIS A 158 -13.37 -14.47 -6.78
C HIS A 158 -13.08 -13.78 -8.13
N PRO A 159 -12.79 -14.54 -9.22
CA PRO A 159 -12.28 -13.97 -10.47
C PRO A 159 -13.22 -12.92 -11.07
N GLU A 160 -14.54 -13.07 -10.90
CA GLU A 160 -15.58 -12.16 -11.40
C GLU A 160 -15.46 -10.72 -10.89
N GLU A 161 -14.78 -10.51 -9.76
CA GLU A 161 -14.54 -9.18 -9.22
C GLU A 161 -13.33 -8.48 -9.86
N TYR A 162 -12.41 -9.23 -10.48
CA TYR A 162 -11.07 -8.74 -10.82
C TYR A 162 -10.74 -8.85 -12.29
N PHE A 163 -11.03 -9.98 -12.93
CA PHE A 163 -10.54 -10.24 -14.28
C PHE A 163 -11.45 -11.16 -15.12
N VAL A 164 -11.22 -11.12 -16.43
CA VAL A 164 -11.64 -12.14 -17.39
C VAL A 164 -10.41 -12.73 -18.07
N ILE A 165 -10.55 -13.95 -18.57
CA ILE A 165 -9.48 -14.66 -19.27
C ILE A 165 -9.58 -14.29 -20.76
N GLU A 166 -8.44 -13.97 -21.37
CA GLU A 166 -8.29 -13.77 -22.82
C GLU A 166 -8.72 -14.99 -23.65
#